data_AF-A0A354NTX2-F1
#
_entry.id   AF-A0A354NTX2-F1
#
_cell.length_a   1.000
_cell.length_b   1.000
_cell.length_c   1.000
_cell.angle_alpha   90.00
_cell.angle_beta   90.00
_cell.angle_gamma   90.00
#
_symmetry.space_group_name_H-M   'P 1'
#
loop_
_entity.id
_entity.type
_entity.pdbx_description
1 polymer ?
#
loop_
_entity_poly.entity_id
_entity_poly.type
_entity_poly.pdbx_seq_one_letter_code
_entity_poly.pdbx_strand_id
1 'polypeptide(L)' 'RGVIIGGDPESCIKAIRLYEDIGVDQVMMIMQTETIPHEKVMSSIELFGKEVFPVIRESEKASV' A
#
# COMPACT_ATOMS: atom_id res chain seq x y z
N ARG A 1 -13.72 8.09 -9.25
CA ARG A 1 -13.33 8.78 -8.00
C ARG A 1 -12.16 7.98 -7.44
N GLY A 2 -10.94 8.52 -7.52
CA GLY A 2 -9.75 7.77 -7.07
C GLY A 2 -9.74 7.67 -5.55
N VAL A 3 -9.35 6.52 -5.03
CA VAL A 3 -9.04 6.37 -3.60
C VAL A 3 -7.54 6.55 -3.47
N ILE A 4 -7.16 7.38 -2.50
CA ILE A 4 -5.75 7.64 -2.21
C ILE A 4 -5.33 6.64 -1.15
N ILE A 5 -4.40 5.76 -1.50
CA ILE A 5 -3.66 4.93 -0.55
C ILE A 5 -2.35 5.67 -0.30
N GLY A 6 -2.28 6.44 0.78
CA GLY A 6 -1.12 7.28 1.08
C GLY A 6 -1.22 7.91 2.46
N GLY A 7 -0.06 8.30 3.01
CA GLY A 7 0.09 8.76 4.38
C GLY A 7 1.21 8.00 5.09
N ASP A 8 1.02 7.72 6.37
CA ASP A 8 1.88 6.82 7.14
C ASP A 8 1.58 5.33 6.82
N PRO A 9 2.48 4.40 7.21
CA PRO A 9 2.28 2.96 6.96
C PRO A 9 0.96 2.39 7.52
N GLU A 10 0.49 2.82 8.69
CA GLU A 10 -0.76 2.31 9.27
C GLU A 10 -1.97 2.72 8.44
N SER A 11 -1.97 3.96 7.93
CA SER A 11 -3.00 4.46 7.02
C SER A 11 -3.05 3.64 5.74
N CYS A 12 -1.90 3.29 5.17
CA CYS A 12 -1.81 2.42 3.99
C CYS A 12 -2.35 1.01 4.28
N ILE A 13 -1.99 0.41 5.42
CA ILE A 13 -2.48 -0.92 5.83
C ILE A 13 -4.01 -0.92 5.97
N LYS A 14 -4.58 0.10 6.64
CA LYS A 14 -6.03 0.24 6.81
C LYS A 14 -6.75 0.35 5.47
N ALA A 15 -6.19 1.12 4.53
CA ALA A 15 -6.76 1.27 3.20
C ALA A 15 -6.75 -0.04 2.40
N ILE A 16 -5.64 -0.79 2.44
CA ILE A 16 -5.52 -2.08 1.74
C ILE A 16 -6.50 -3.11 2.34
N ARG A 17 -6.61 -3.19 3.67
CA ARG A 17 -7.57 -4.09 4.33
C ARG A 17 -9.01 -3.79 3.97
N LEU A 18 -9.38 -2.52 3.83
CA LEU A 18 -10.71 -2.15 3.34
C LEU A 18 -10.98 -2.72 1.94
N TYR A 19 -9.95 -2.79 1.09
CA TYR A 19 -10.05 -3.41 -0.23
C TYR A 19 -10.14 -4.94 -0.14
N GLU A 20 -9.36 -5.57 0.72
CA GLU A 20 -9.44 -7.01 0.98
C GLU A 20 -10.83 -7.41 1.51
N ASP A 21 -11.39 -6.63 2.44
CA ASP A 21 -12.71 -6.88 3.05
C ASP A 21 -13.87 -6.87 2.03
N ILE A 22 -13.70 -6.15 0.92
CA ILE A 22 -14.69 -6.12 -0.18
C ILE A 22 -14.36 -7.14 -1.30
N GLY A 23 -13.35 -7.99 -1.08
CA GLY A 23 -12.97 -9.08 -1.98
C GLY A 23 -12.00 -8.69 -3.10
N VAL A 24 -11.28 -7.58 -2.98
CA VAL A 24 -10.21 -7.23 -3.92
C VAL A 24 -8.96 -8.06 -3.58
N ASP A 25 -8.44 -8.76 -4.57
CA ASP A 25 -7.22 -9.59 -4.48
C ASP A 25 -5.96 -8.87 -4.99
N GLN A 26 -6.12 -7.74 -5.69
CA GLN A 26 -5.01 -6.99 -6.26
C GLN A 26 -5.24 -5.48 -6.21
N VAL A 27 -4.27 -4.76 -5.63
CA VAL A 27 -4.22 -3.30 -5.61
C VAL A 27 -3.02 -2.82 -6.43
N MET A 28 -3.29 -1.96 -7.41
CA MET A 28 -2.25 -1.29 -8.21
C MET A 28 -2.13 0.17 -7.76
N MET A 29 -0.92 0.58 -7.37
CA MET A 29 -0.65 1.93 -6.88
C MET A 29 0.22 2.71 -7.85
N ILE A 30 -0.14 3.97 -8.10
CA ILE A 30 0.69 4.92 -8.83
C ILE A 30 1.42 5.76 -7.79
N MET A 31 2.69 5.44 -7.52
CA MET A 31 3.49 6.16 -6.51
C MET A 31 4.23 7.37 -7.08
N GLN A 32 4.58 7.35 -8.36
CA GLN A 32 5.19 8.49 -9.05
C GLN A 32 4.12 9.26 -9.82
N THR A 33 3.60 10.31 -9.19
CA THR A 33 2.68 11.24 -9.84
C THR A 33 3.39 12.54 -10.19
N GLU A 34 3.12 13.06 -11.39
CA GLU A 34 3.56 14.38 -11.85
C GLU A 34 5.05 14.66 -11.64
N THR A 35 5.38 15.66 -10.81
CA THR A 35 6.73 16.18 -10.58
C THR A 35 7.33 15.71 -9.25
N ILE A 36 6.83 14.61 -8.67
CA ILE A 36 7.45 14.05 -7.46
C ILE A 36 8.89 13.63 -7.78
N PRO A 37 9.90 14.13 -7.04
CA PRO A 37 11.29 13.74 -7.25
C PRO A 37 11.48 12.23 -7.12
N HIS A 38 12.28 11.65 -8.02
CA HIS A 38 12.50 10.21 -8.08
C HIS A 38 12.98 9.61 -6.74
N GLU A 39 13.89 10.30 -6.04
CA GLU A 39 14.38 9.85 -4.73
C GLU A 39 13.26 9.70 -3.71
N LYS A 40 12.27 10.60 -3.70
CA LYS A 40 11.12 10.50 -2.79
C LYS A 40 10.22 9.31 -3.13
N VAL A 41 10.04 9.02 -4.42
CA VAL A 41 9.32 7.82 -4.86
C VAL A 41 10.04 6.57 -4.39
N MET A 42 11.37 6.50 -4.57
CA MET A 42 12.16 5.36 -4.14
C MET A 42 12.13 5.17 -2.62
N SER A 43 12.22 6.24 -1.83
CA SER A 43 12.05 6.17 -0.38
C SER A 43 10.64 5.69 0.03
N SER A 44 9.60 6.09 -0.70
CA SER A 44 8.23 5.62 -0.44
C SER A 44 8.06 4.15 -0.76
N ILE A 45 8.62 3.66 -1.87
CA ILE A 45 8.64 2.24 -2.23
C ILE A 45 9.37 1.43 -1.16
N GLU A 46 10.53 1.89 -0.70
CA GLU A 46 11.31 1.21 0.34
C GLU A 46 10.56 1.14 1.67
N LEU A 47 9.97 2.25 2.12
CA LEU A 47 9.16 2.29 3.33
C LEU A 47 7.95 1.37 3.24
N PHE A 48 7.25 1.39 2.10
CA PHE A 48 6.09 0.52 1.87
C PHE A 48 6.50 -0.97 1.91
N GLY A 49 7.61 -1.33 1.28
CA GLY A 49 8.13 -2.69 1.28
C GLY A 49 8.58 -3.19 2.67
N LYS A 50 9.07 -2.29 3.54
CA LYS A 50 9.52 -2.64 4.89
C LYS A 50 8.38 -2.69 5.91
N GLU A 51 7.48 -1.73 5.87
CA GLU A 51 6.50 -1.52 6.95
C GLU A 51 5.10 -2.04 6.60
N VAL A 52 4.69 -1.98 5.32
CA VAL A 52 3.33 -2.32 4.90
C VAL A 52 3.26 -3.76 4.39
N PHE A 53 4.13 -4.13 3.45
CA PHE A 53 4.06 -5.41 2.76
C PHE A 53 4.13 -6.66 3.68
N PRO A 54 4.95 -6.69 4.75
CA PRO A 54 4.99 -7.83 5.66
C PRO A 54 3.64 -8.04 6.39
N VAL A 55 3.02 -6.95 6.84
CA VAL A 55 1.75 -7.00 7.60
C VAL A 55 0.62 -7.55 6.73
N ILE A 56 0.56 -7.16 5.46
CA ILE A 56 -0.46 -7.65 4.51
C ILE A 56 -0.24 -9.14 4.16
N ARG A 57 1.01 -9.58 3.95
CA ARG A 57 1.30 -11.00 3.67
C ARG A 57 1.06 -11.92 4.86
N GLU A 58 1.22 -11.43 6.08
CA GLU A 58 0.87 -12.19 7.28
C GLU A 58 -0.64 -12.43 7.37
N SER A 59 -1.47 -11.44 7.02
CA SER A 59 -2.94 -11.63 6.97
C SER A 59 -3.39 -12.56 5.86
N GLU A 60 -2.76 -12.54 4.68
CA GLU A 60 -3.03 -13.52 3.62
C GLU A 60 -2.80 -14.96 4.10
N LYS A 61 -1.66 -15.21 4.76
CA LYS A 61 -1.33 -16.55 5.28
C LYS A 61 -2.24 -17.02 6.41
N ALA A 62 -2.83 -16.11 7.18
CA ALA A 62 -3.77 -16.44 8.25
C ALA A 62 -5.18 -16.76 7.75
N SER A 63 -5.48 -16.39 6.50
CA SER A 63 -6.80 -16.56 5.87
C SER A 63 -6.88 -17.79 4.94
N VAL A 64 -5.79 -18.57 4.83
CA VAL A 64 -5.67 -19.79 4.02
C VAL A 64 -5.59 -21.02 4.93
#